data_AF-A0A1C4PQT9-F1
#
_entry.id   AF-A0A1C4PQT9-F1
#
_cell.length_a   1.000
_cell.length_b   1.000
_cell.length_c   1.000
_cell.angle_alpha   90.00
_cell.angle_beta   90.00
_cell.angle_gamma   90.00
#
_symmetry.space_group_name_H-M   'P 1'
#
loop_
_entity.id
_entity.type
_entity.pdbx_description
1 polymer ?
#
loop_
_entity_poly.entity_id
_entity_poly.type
_entity_poly.pdbx_seq_one_letter_code
_entity_poly.pdbx_strand_id
1 'polypeptide(L)'
;MSYGDPNNPYGPPGGQQPGKQQGNPPGYPQQPGYGYPQAPPVDPNAPYGYGYGYGGPGYPAEMPGGVKTARVLLWVIVGLCLIGTVIYSLGAVASNGDDFSEFESSLSDSQNAGIAWGIAVFSLAWAIGAAVLALQVRSGGNGVRVTTLVFGIVTAVLGLFPFVIVGIPHLVMGVLVAVFVGKSDGAAWFNRPRG
;
A
#
# COMPACT_ATOMS: atom_id res chain seq x y z
N MET A 1 -29.53 37.76 -7.31
CA MET A 1 -28.35 38.13 -6.50
C MET A 1 -27.20 38.32 -7.48
N SER A 2 -26.59 39.51 -7.46
CA SER A 2 -25.76 40.09 -8.53
C SER A 2 -24.36 39.49 -8.57
N TYR A 3 -24.09 38.65 -9.58
CA TYR A 3 -22.73 38.26 -9.96
C TYR A 3 -22.19 39.39 -10.85
N GLY A 4 -21.33 40.26 -10.31
CA GLY A 4 -20.74 41.38 -11.06
C GLY A 4 -20.79 42.75 -10.38
N ASP A 5 -21.20 42.85 -9.11
CA ASP A 5 -21.08 44.10 -8.35
C ASP A 5 -19.59 44.39 -8.00
N PRO A 6 -19.03 45.56 -8.35
CA PRO A 6 -17.64 45.93 -8.09
C PRO A 6 -17.23 45.94 -6.62
N ASN A 7 -18.18 45.91 -5.67
CA ASN A 7 -17.91 45.95 -4.24
C ASN A 7 -18.21 44.63 -3.51
N ASN A 8 -18.26 43.49 -4.22
CA ASN A 8 -18.46 42.19 -3.61
C ASN A 8 -17.19 41.69 -2.88
N PRO A 9 -17.17 41.60 -1.53
CA PRO A 9 -15.97 41.23 -0.76
C PRO A 9 -15.57 39.75 -0.90
N TYR A 10 -16.46 38.91 -1.44
CA TYR A 10 -16.22 37.47 -1.68
C TYR A 10 -16.21 37.13 -3.18
N GLY A 11 -16.05 38.12 -4.06
CA GLY A 11 -15.88 37.88 -5.49
C GLY A 11 -14.51 37.25 -5.80
N PRO A 12 -14.42 36.34 -6.79
CA PRO A 12 -13.13 35.85 -7.26
C PRO A 12 -12.27 37.02 -7.80
N PRO A 13 -10.94 37.02 -7.59
CA PRO A 13 -10.06 38.05 -8.13
C PRO A 13 -10.30 38.24 -9.63
N GLY A 14 -10.62 39.47 -10.03
CA GLY A 14 -11.13 39.81 -11.35
C GLY A 14 -10.31 39.24 -12.50
N GLY A 15 -10.99 38.48 -13.36
CA GLY A 15 -10.54 38.08 -14.68
C GLY A 15 -11.56 38.52 -15.71
N GLN A 16 -11.20 39.50 -16.53
CA GLN A 16 -11.95 40.02 -17.66
C GLN A 16 -12.21 38.91 -18.71
N GLN A 17 -13.42 38.86 -19.25
CA GLN A 17 -13.74 38.25 -20.56
C GLN A 17 -14.05 39.37 -21.57
N PRO A 18 -14.13 39.14 -22.89
CA PRO A 18 -13.27 38.36 -23.78
C PRO A 18 -12.86 39.20 -25.04
N GLY A 19 -11.62 39.10 -25.51
CA GLY A 19 -11.13 39.90 -26.65
C GLY A 19 -10.13 39.15 -27.52
N LYS A 20 -10.35 39.19 -28.84
CA LYS A 20 -9.53 38.61 -29.91
C LYS A 20 -8.19 39.34 -30.07
N GLN A 21 -7.25 38.71 -30.81
CA GLN A 21 -6.02 39.25 -31.44
C GLN A 21 -4.69 39.10 -30.70
N GLN A 22 -3.85 38.20 -31.26
CA GLN A 22 -2.52 38.48 -31.80
C GLN A 22 -1.64 39.50 -31.04
N GLY A 23 -0.59 39.01 -30.37
CA GLY A 23 0.50 39.88 -29.91
C GLY A 23 1.27 39.32 -28.72
N ASN A 24 2.54 39.01 -28.95
CA ASN A 24 3.54 38.72 -27.93
C ASN A 24 3.68 39.91 -26.95
N PRO A 25 3.48 39.74 -25.62
CA PRO A 25 3.69 40.85 -24.69
C PRO A 25 5.12 40.92 -24.11
N PRO A 26 5.65 42.12 -23.83
CA PRO A 26 7.03 42.36 -23.41
C PRO A 26 7.27 42.05 -21.93
N GLY A 27 8.51 41.67 -21.60
CA GLY A 27 8.96 41.39 -20.24
C GLY A 27 8.81 42.58 -19.29
N TYR A 28 8.20 42.34 -18.14
CA TYR A 28 8.15 43.28 -17.02
C TYR A 28 9.36 43.09 -16.08
N PRO A 29 9.88 44.18 -15.47
CA PRO A 29 11.04 44.09 -14.57
C PRO A 29 10.66 43.44 -13.24
N GLN A 30 11.40 42.40 -12.85
CA GLN A 30 11.24 41.77 -11.54
C GLN A 30 11.74 42.69 -10.41
N GLN A 31 10.85 42.97 -9.46
CA GLN A 31 11.22 43.52 -8.15
C GLN A 31 11.83 42.42 -7.26
N PRO A 32 12.84 42.74 -6.42
CA PRO A 32 13.45 41.78 -5.52
C PRO A 32 12.51 41.46 -4.33
N GLY A 33 11.84 40.31 -4.38
CA GLY A 33 10.93 39.82 -3.34
C GLY A 33 11.60 38.84 -2.39
N TYR A 34 11.57 39.17 -1.11
CA TYR A 34 12.19 38.49 0.03
C TYR A 34 11.55 37.11 0.33
N GLY A 35 12.37 36.04 0.32
CA GLY A 35 12.44 35.03 1.39
C GLY A 35 11.24 34.13 1.74
N TYR A 36 10.42 33.70 0.79
CA TYR A 36 9.51 32.56 1.00
C TYR A 36 9.74 31.47 -0.05
N PRO A 37 9.79 30.17 0.31
CA PRO A 37 9.84 29.10 -0.67
C PRO A 37 8.61 29.19 -1.56
N GLN A 38 8.83 29.61 -2.81
CA GLN A 38 7.81 29.67 -3.83
C GLN A 38 7.26 28.25 -4.04
N ALA A 39 5.96 28.07 -3.82
CA ALA A 39 5.30 26.81 -4.10
C ALA A 39 5.57 26.41 -5.57
N PRO A 40 5.98 25.16 -5.85
CA PRO A 40 6.30 24.73 -7.21
C PRO A 40 5.12 24.98 -8.15
N PRO A 41 5.37 25.43 -9.39
CA PRO A 41 4.32 25.58 -10.39
C PRO A 41 3.55 24.28 -10.56
N VAL A 42 2.24 24.35 -10.35
CA VAL A 42 1.32 23.25 -10.64
C VAL A 42 1.26 23.14 -12.16
N ASP A 43 1.86 22.10 -12.73
CA ASP A 43 1.72 21.79 -14.15
C ASP A 43 0.27 21.33 -14.40
N PRO A 44 -0.54 22.11 -15.14
CA PRO A 44 -1.94 21.76 -15.42
C PRO A 44 -2.11 20.51 -16.28
N ASN A 45 -1.02 20.00 -16.87
CA ASN A 45 -0.99 18.82 -17.73
C ASN A 45 -0.40 17.58 -17.05
N ALA A 46 -0.11 17.64 -15.74
CA ALA A 46 0.42 16.50 -15.02
C ALA A 46 -0.66 15.38 -14.92
N PRO A 47 -0.37 14.12 -15.32
CA PRO A 47 -1.32 13.01 -15.24
C PRO A 47 -1.92 12.88 -13.84
N TYR A 48 -3.23 12.61 -13.76
CA TYR A 48 -3.96 12.38 -12.51
C TYR A 48 -3.16 11.45 -11.57
N GLY A 49 -2.64 12.00 -10.46
CA GLY A 49 -1.74 11.33 -9.52
C GLY A 49 -0.45 12.09 -9.19
N TYR A 50 -0.10 13.11 -9.98
CA TYR A 50 1.01 14.03 -9.74
C TYR A 50 0.61 15.25 -8.87
N GLY A 51 -0.24 15.03 -7.87
CA GLY A 51 -0.71 16.07 -6.95
C GLY A 51 0.11 16.12 -5.66
N TYR A 52 0.60 17.31 -5.31
CA TYR A 52 1.16 17.74 -4.02
C TYR A 52 1.99 16.69 -3.24
N GLY A 53 3.32 16.76 -3.42
CA GLY A 53 4.28 16.17 -2.48
C GLY A 53 4.96 14.87 -2.91
N TYR A 54 4.52 14.24 -4.01
CA TYR A 54 5.24 13.12 -4.62
C TYR A 54 6.18 13.64 -5.71
N GLY A 55 7.48 13.60 -5.38
CA GLY A 55 8.61 14.10 -6.15
C GLY A 55 8.36 14.20 -7.66
N GLY A 56 8.34 15.44 -8.14
CA GLY A 56 8.42 15.73 -9.56
C GLY A 56 9.72 15.18 -10.18
N PRO A 57 9.85 15.28 -11.51
CA PRO A 57 11.01 14.76 -12.23
C PRO A 57 12.32 15.28 -11.60
N GLY A 58 13.08 14.38 -10.96
CA GLY A 58 14.39 14.69 -10.37
C GLY A 58 14.49 14.74 -8.83
N TYR A 59 13.40 14.56 -8.08
CA TYR A 59 13.46 14.47 -6.61
C TYR A 59 13.32 13.02 -6.10
N PRO A 60 14.10 12.59 -5.08
CA PRO A 60 13.87 11.31 -4.43
C PRO A 60 12.49 11.32 -3.77
N ALA A 61 11.54 10.57 -4.34
CA ALA A 61 10.26 10.35 -3.69
C ALA A 61 10.50 9.53 -2.42
N GLU A 62 10.09 10.05 -1.26
CA GLU A 62 10.06 9.25 -0.03
C GLU A 62 8.86 8.29 -0.06
N MET A 63 9.02 7.09 0.49
CA MET A 63 7.93 6.11 0.52
C MET A 63 6.78 6.60 1.43
N PRO A 64 5.51 6.56 0.96
CA PRO A 64 4.37 6.95 1.77
C PRO A 64 4.30 6.15 3.07
N GLY A 65 3.91 6.78 4.17
CA GLY A 65 3.75 6.11 5.46
C GLY A 65 2.87 4.86 5.38
N GLY A 66 1.76 4.92 4.64
CA GLY A 66 0.91 3.75 4.42
C GLY A 66 1.62 2.59 3.71
N VAL A 67 2.44 2.87 2.69
CA VAL A 67 3.19 1.82 1.99
C VAL A 67 4.32 1.27 2.86
N LYS A 68 4.97 2.12 3.69
CA LYS A 68 5.92 1.66 4.72
C LYS A 68 5.21 0.72 5.70
N THR A 69 4.01 1.06 6.18
CA THR A 69 3.22 0.20 7.06
C THR A 69 2.83 -1.10 6.38
N ALA A 70 2.36 -1.07 5.12
CA ALA A 70 2.04 -2.29 4.38
C ALA A 70 3.25 -3.23 4.28
N ARG A 71 4.44 -2.67 4.04
CA ARG A 71 5.69 -3.43 4.02
C ARG A 71 6.00 -4.09 5.37
N VAL A 72 5.76 -3.40 6.48
CA VAL A 72 5.93 -3.96 7.83
C VAL A 72 4.91 -5.07 8.09
N LEU A 73 3.64 -4.87 7.72
CA LEU A 73 2.61 -5.90 7.87
C LEU A 73 2.92 -7.17 7.09
N LEU A 74 3.52 -7.07 5.90
CA LEU A 74 4.01 -8.25 5.17
C LEU A 74 5.08 -9.02 5.96
N TRP A 75 6.01 -8.33 6.63
CA TRP A 75 6.99 -9.00 7.51
C TRP A 75 6.35 -9.63 8.74
N VAL A 76 5.29 -9.02 9.28
CA VAL A 76 4.52 -9.63 10.38
C VAL A 76 3.81 -10.90 9.91
N ILE A 77 3.23 -10.90 8.69
CA ILE A 77 2.66 -12.10 8.07
C ILE A 77 3.72 -13.19 7.91
N VAL A 78 4.94 -12.86 7.46
CA VAL A 78 6.06 -13.82 7.41
C VAL A 78 6.29 -14.45 8.78
N GLY A 79 6.40 -13.64 9.83
CA GLY A 79 6.61 -14.14 11.20
C GLY A 79 5.50 -15.09 11.66
N LEU A 80 4.23 -14.72 11.45
CA LEU A 80 3.11 -15.58 11.81
C LEU A 80 3.08 -16.87 11.00
N CYS A 81 3.34 -16.83 9.68
CA CYS A 81 3.39 -18.03 8.86
C CYS A 81 4.52 -18.97 9.28
N LEU A 82 5.70 -18.44 9.66
CA LEU A 82 6.79 -19.27 10.16
C LEU A 82 6.45 -19.93 11.50
N ILE A 83 5.80 -19.21 12.42
CA ILE A 83 5.29 -19.79 13.67
C ILE A 83 4.30 -20.91 13.36
N GLY A 84 3.35 -20.68 12.44
CA GLY A 84 2.42 -21.70 11.97
C GLY A 84 3.14 -22.91 11.38
N THR A 85 4.13 -22.71 10.51
CA THR A 85 4.93 -23.80 9.92
C THR A 85 5.60 -24.66 10.99
N VAL A 86 6.18 -24.06 12.02
CA VAL A 86 6.81 -24.80 13.13
C VAL A 86 5.77 -25.58 13.95
N ILE A 87 4.65 -24.94 14.28
CA ILE A 87 3.58 -25.57 15.05
C ILE A 87 3.01 -26.80 14.31
N TYR A 88 2.66 -26.64 13.03
CA TYR A 88 2.06 -27.73 12.25
C TYR A 88 3.07 -28.82 11.91
N SER A 89 4.36 -28.50 11.71
CA SER A 89 5.38 -29.53 11.51
C SER A 89 5.64 -30.35 12.77
N LEU A 90 5.69 -29.71 13.94
CA LEU A 90 5.78 -30.41 15.23
C LEU A 90 4.56 -31.30 15.47
N GLY A 91 3.35 -30.78 15.20
CA GLY A 91 2.13 -31.58 15.25
C GLY A 91 2.17 -32.79 14.31
N ALA A 92 2.67 -32.62 13.08
CA ALA A 92 2.80 -33.70 12.10
C ALA A 92 3.82 -34.78 12.51
N VAL A 93 4.89 -34.40 13.21
CA VAL A 93 5.85 -35.36 13.77
C VAL A 93 5.24 -36.08 14.97
N ALA A 94 4.61 -35.33 15.89
CA ALA A 94 4.04 -35.84 17.11
C ALA A 94 2.83 -36.77 16.88
N SER A 95 2.04 -36.56 15.81
CA SER A 95 0.93 -37.45 15.45
C SER A 95 1.37 -38.87 15.03
N ASN A 96 2.68 -39.13 14.94
CA ASN A 96 3.24 -40.48 14.77
C ASN A 96 3.65 -41.12 16.12
N GLY A 97 3.41 -40.46 17.25
CA GLY A 97 3.65 -40.94 18.61
C GLY A 97 2.47 -40.61 19.54
N ASP A 98 2.54 -41.06 20.80
CA ASP A 98 1.35 -41.17 21.67
C ASP A 98 1.07 -39.92 22.56
N ASP A 99 1.87 -38.84 22.46
CA ASP A 99 2.06 -37.85 23.54
C ASP A 99 1.45 -36.43 23.35
N PHE A 100 0.57 -36.17 22.37
CA PHE A 100 0.18 -34.77 22.01
C PHE A 100 -1.32 -34.41 22.08
N SER A 101 -2.09 -35.09 22.93
CA SER A 101 -3.57 -35.04 22.95
C SER A 101 -4.22 -33.69 23.33
N GLU A 102 -3.56 -32.85 24.14
CA GLU A 102 -4.19 -31.61 24.65
C GLU A 102 -4.09 -30.44 23.66
N PHE A 103 -2.98 -30.35 22.92
CA PHE A 103 -2.77 -29.36 21.85
C PHE A 103 -3.57 -29.70 20.59
N GLU A 104 -3.74 -31.00 20.32
CA GLU A 104 -4.51 -31.57 19.20
C GLU A 104 -5.97 -31.08 19.17
N SER A 105 -6.59 -30.93 20.34
CA SER A 105 -7.98 -30.51 20.47
C SER A 105 -8.27 -29.10 19.93
N SER A 106 -7.25 -28.24 19.89
CA SER A 106 -7.34 -26.86 19.35
C SER A 106 -7.01 -26.78 17.86
N LEU A 107 -6.38 -27.82 17.31
CA LEU A 107 -6.00 -27.98 15.90
C LEU A 107 -6.88 -29.01 15.17
N SER A 108 -8.05 -29.31 15.73
CA SER A 108 -8.92 -30.50 15.53
C SER A 108 -9.19 -31.01 14.11
N ASP A 109 -8.77 -30.33 13.05
CA ASP A 109 -8.81 -30.80 11.65
C ASP A 109 -7.51 -31.45 11.14
N SER A 110 -6.40 -31.38 11.90
CA SER A 110 -5.09 -31.94 11.48
C SER A 110 -4.80 -33.32 12.05
N GLN A 111 -5.82 -34.13 12.37
CA GLN A 111 -5.68 -35.48 12.92
C GLN A 111 -4.92 -36.46 11.99
N ASN A 112 -4.66 -36.05 10.74
CA ASN A 112 -3.82 -36.79 9.80
C ASN A 112 -2.48 -36.04 9.60
N ALA A 113 -1.37 -36.74 9.88
CA ALA A 113 0.00 -36.25 9.66
C ALA A 113 0.20 -35.64 8.26
N GLY A 114 -0.43 -36.22 7.23
CA GLY A 114 -0.36 -35.70 5.86
C GLY A 114 -1.01 -34.32 5.70
N ILE A 115 -2.13 -34.06 6.38
CA ILE A 115 -2.81 -32.76 6.36
C ILE A 115 -1.95 -31.72 7.09
N ALA A 116 -1.40 -32.08 8.25
CA ALA A 116 -0.52 -31.20 9.02
C ALA A 116 0.74 -30.79 8.21
N TRP A 117 1.38 -31.75 7.53
CA TRP A 117 2.47 -31.44 6.59
C TRP A 117 2.04 -30.56 5.42
N GLY A 118 0.86 -30.82 4.85
CA GLY A 118 0.28 -29.98 3.79
C GLY A 118 0.12 -28.52 4.22
N ILE A 119 -0.41 -28.28 5.43
CA ILE A 119 -0.56 -26.95 6.00
C ILE A 119 0.80 -26.30 6.29
N ALA A 120 1.76 -27.06 6.84
CA ALA A 120 3.10 -26.54 7.14
C ALA A 120 3.83 -26.07 5.87
N VAL A 121 3.80 -26.87 4.80
CA VAL A 121 4.41 -26.52 3.50
C VAL A 121 3.69 -25.34 2.85
N PHE A 122 2.36 -25.33 2.89
CA PHE A 122 1.57 -24.21 2.39
C PHE A 122 1.90 -22.91 3.12
N SER A 123 1.94 -22.94 4.46
CA SER A 123 2.31 -21.80 5.30
C SER A 123 3.72 -21.29 4.99
N LEU A 124 4.68 -22.21 4.77
CA LEU A 124 6.04 -21.84 4.41
C LEU A 124 6.10 -21.17 3.03
N ALA A 125 5.41 -21.72 2.03
CA ALA A 125 5.31 -21.12 0.71
C ALA A 125 4.66 -19.72 0.76
N TRP A 126 3.62 -19.57 1.59
CA TRP A 126 2.95 -18.28 1.82
C TRP A 126 3.88 -17.26 2.47
N ALA A 127 4.69 -17.68 3.46
CA ALA A 127 5.70 -16.85 4.09
C ALA A 127 6.75 -16.36 3.07
N ILE A 128 7.21 -17.24 2.19
CA ILE A 128 8.17 -16.87 1.13
C ILE A 128 7.54 -15.81 0.20
N GLY A 129 6.28 -16.01 -0.21
CA GLY A 129 5.55 -15.04 -1.02
C GLY A 129 5.45 -13.66 -0.34
N ALA A 130 5.08 -13.64 0.95
CA ALA A 130 5.02 -12.41 1.75
C ALA A 130 6.39 -11.73 1.86
N ALA A 131 7.47 -12.49 2.11
CA ALA A 131 8.82 -11.96 2.24
C ALA A 131 9.32 -11.33 0.92
N VAL A 132 9.10 -12.02 -0.20
CA VAL A 132 9.45 -11.52 -1.54
C VAL A 132 8.72 -10.21 -1.83
N LEU A 133 7.41 -10.12 -1.52
CA LEU A 133 6.66 -8.89 -1.68
C LEU A 133 7.15 -7.78 -0.73
N ALA A 134 7.47 -8.11 0.53
CA ALA A 134 7.98 -7.14 1.51
C ALA A 134 9.32 -6.53 1.05
N LEU A 135 10.16 -7.31 0.38
CA LEU A 135 11.40 -6.81 -0.24
C LEU A 135 11.10 -5.93 -1.45
N GLN A 136 10.19 -6.37 -2.31
CA GLN A 136 9.85 -5.66 -3.55
C GLN A 136 9.08 -4.36 -3.32
N VAL A 137 8.22 -4.25 -2.29
CA VAL A 137 7.44 -3.03 -2.01
C VAL A 137 8.33 -1.79 -1.87
N ARG A 138 9.59 -1.95 -1.43
CA ARG A 138 10.59 -0.88 -1.30
C ARG A 138 10.88 -0.13 -2.61
N SER A 139 10.98 -0.83 -3.74
CA SER A 139 11.42 -0.25 -5.02
C SER A 139 10.54 -0.64 -6.21
N GLY A 140 9.56 -1.51 -5.95
CA GLY A 140 8.80 -2.24 -6.95
C GLY A 140 7.91 -1.39 -7.83
N GLY A 141 7.60 -1.95 -8.99
CA GLY A 141 6.70 -1.50 -10.07
C GLY A 141 5.23 -1.35 -9.73
N ASN A 142 4.43 -0.90 -10.71
CA ASN A 142 2.98 -1.11 -10.68
C ASN A 142 2.63 -2.61 -10.63
N GLY A 143 3.45 -3.49 -11.23
CA GLY A 143 3.30 -4.94 -11.08
C GLY A 143 3.36 -5.39 -9.62
N VAL A 144 4.30 -4.85 -8.83
CA VAL A 144 4.42 -5.17 -7.39
C VAL A 144 3.21 -4.67 -6.61
N ARG A 145 2.67 -3.49 -6.96
CA ARG A 145 1.41 -2.99 -6.38
C ARG A 145 0.28 -3.98 -6.57
N VAL A 146 0.05 -4.41 -7.80
CA VAL A 146 -1.04 -5.33 -8.15
C VAL A 146 -0.85 -6.67 -7.45
N THR A 147 0.34 -7.26 -7.49
CA THR A 147 0.61 -8.53 -6.81
C THR A 147 0.42 -8.40 -5.29
N THR A 148 0.83 -7.29 -4.69
CA THR A 148 0.64 -7.04 -3.25
C THR A 148 -0.85 -6.87 -2.90
N LEU A 149 -1.63 -6.21 -3.75
CA LEU A 149 -3.09 -6.10 -3.60
C LEU A 149 -3.75 -7.48 -3.62
N VAL A 150 -3.45 -8.28 -4.65
CA VAL A 150 -3.98 -9.63 -4.80
C VAL A 150 -3.59 -10.49 -3.61
N PHE A 151 -2.32 -10.45 -3.21
CA PHE A 151 -1.82 -11.20 -2.05
C PHE A 151 -2.54 -10.81 -0.74
N GLY A 152 -2.73 -9.51 -0.50
CA GLY A 152 -3.44 -9.01 0.69
C GLY A 152 -4.90 -9.47 0.71
N ILE A 153 -5.59 -9.42 -0.43
CA ILE A 153 -6.98 -9.88 -0.56
C ILE A 153 -7.09 -11.39 -0.35
N VAL A 154 -6.22 -12.19 -0.99
CA VAL A 154 -6.23 -13.64 -0.80
C VAL A 154 -5.89 -14.00 0.65
N THR A 155 -4.92 -13.33 1.28
CA THR A 155 -4.62 -13.49 2.71
C THR A 155 -5.86 -13.19 3.57
N ALA A 156 -6.60 -12.12 3.23
CA ALA A 156 -7.81 -11.76 3.96
C ALA A 156 -8.91 -12.82 3.84
N VAL A 157 -9.11 -13.37 2.63
CA VAL A 157 -10.07 -14.46 2.38
C VAL A 157 -9.66 -15.74 3.10
N LEU A 158 -8.38 -16.11 3.05
CA LEU A 158 -7.87 -17.29 3.76
C LEU A 158 -7.98 -17.12 5.28
N GLY A 159 -7.90 -15.89 5.80
CA GLY A 159 -8.14 -15.58 7.22
C GLY A 159 -9.58 -15.78 7.69
N LEU A 160 -10.55 -15.96 6.77
CA LEU A 160 -11.95 -16.27 7.11
C LEU A 160 -12.23 -17.76 7.32
N PHE A 161 -11.36 -18.65 6.82
CA PHE A 161 -11.43 -20.09 7.12
C PHE A 161 -11.25 -20.32 8.63
N PRO A 162 -11.73 -21.45 9.21
CA PRO A 162 -12.09 -21.56 10.64
C PRO A 162 -10.91 -21.55 11.66
N PHE A 163 -9.83 -20.85 11.36
CA PHE A 163 -8.72 -20.58 12.26
C PHE A 163 -8.98 -19.27 13.02
N VAL A 164 -9.90 -19.21 13.96
CA VAL A 164 -10.29 -17.92 14.58
C VAL A 164 -9.09 -17.18 15.22
N ILE A 165 -8.20 -17.89 15.91
CA ILE A 165 -7.05 -17.30 16.62
C ILE A 165 -5.97 -16.81 15.64
N VAL A 166 -5.68 -17.57 14.59
CA VAL A 166 -4.60 -17.25 13.63
C VAL A 166 -5.11 -16.46 12.42
N GLY A 167 -6.34 -16.74 11.99
CA GLY A 167 -7.02 -16.19 10.83
C GLY A 167 -7.48 -14.75 11.00
N ILE A 168 -7.98 -14.35 12.18
CA ILE A 168 -8.36 -12.94 12.42
C ILE A 168 -7.17 -11.99 12.24
N PRO A 169 -5.98 -12.24 12.82
CA PRO A 169 -4.79 -11.44 12.53
C PRO A 169 -4.47 -11.36 11.04
N HIS A 170 -4.48 -12.48 10.31
CA HIS A 170 -4.22 -12.51 8.87
C HIS A 170 -5.28 -11.73 8.08
N LEU A 171 -6.54 -11.81 8.49
CA LEU A 171 -7.64 -11.05 7.90
C LEU A 171 -7.39 -9.55 8.01
N VAL A 172 -7.16 -9.06 9.23
CA VAL A 172 -6.95 -7.64 9.47
C VAL A 172 -5.72 -7.15 8.72
N MET A 173 -4.61 -7.88 8.79
CA MET A 173 -3.38 -7.49 8.09
C MET A 173 -3.55 -7.52 6.57
N GLY A 174 -4.20 -8.54 6.00
CA GLY A 174 -4.46 -8.65 4.57
C GLY A 174 -5.28 -7.48 4.04
N VAL A 175 -6.35 -7.11 4.76
CA VAL A 175 -7.17 -5.93 4.43
C VAL A 175 -6.35 -4.64 4.52
N LEU A 176 -5.59 -4.43 5.61
CA LEU A 176 -4.79 -3.23 5.78
C LEU A 176 -3.71 -3.09 4.71
N VAL A 177 -3.03 -4.18 4.36
CA VAL A 177 -2.07 -4.21 3.24
C VAL A 177 -2.75 -3.79 1.94
N ALA A 178 -3.92 -4.37 1.64
CA ALA A 178 -4.66 -4.03 0.43
C ALA A 178 -5.08 -2.54 0.38
N VAL A 179 -5.60 -2.00 1.50
CA VAL A 179 -6.01 -0.58 1.59
C VAL A 179 -4.82 0.37 1.45
N PHE A 180 -3.71 0.07 2.13
CA PHE A 180 -2.53 0.94 2.14
C PHE A 180 -1.78 0.97 0.80
N VAL A 181 -1.79 -0.14 0.05
CA VAL A 181 -1.23 -0.23 -1.29
C VAL A 181 -2.22 0.28 -2.35
N GLY A 182 -3.52 0.14 -2.08
CA GLY A 182 -4.62 0.48 -2.99
C GLY A 182 -4.93 1.98 -3.07
N LYS A 183 -4.78 2.72 -1.97
CA LYS A 183 -5.06 4.17 -1.91
C LYS A 183 -4.20 4.99 -2.90
N SER A 184 -4.60 6.25 -3.12
CA SER A 184 -3.94 7.21 -4.02
C SER A 184 -2.42 7.29 -3.82
N ASP A 185 -1.96 7.38 -2.57
CA ASP A 185 -0.53 7.54 -2.25
C ASP A 185 0.27 6.29 -2.62
N GLY A 186 -0.33 5.11 -2.44
CA GLY A 186 0.23 3.84 -2.90
C GLY A 186 0.33 3.81 -4.41
N ALA A 187 -0.74 4.21 -5.12
CA ALA A 187 -0.72 4.31 -6.58
C ALA A 187 0.38 5.24 -7.08
N ALA A 188 0.52 6.44 -6.50
CA ALA A 188 1.56 7.40 -6.84
C ALA A 188 2.96 6.83 -6.62
N TRP A 189 3.19 6.18 -5.47
CA TRP A 189 4.45 5.50 -5.18
C TRP A 189 4.80 4.48 -6.26
N PHE A 190 3.90 3.57 -6.59
CA PHE A 190 4.18 2.50 -7.54
C PHE A 190 4.12 2.94 -9.02
N ASN A 191 3.67 4.15 -9.33
CA ASN A 191 3.71 4.72 -10.68
C ASN A 191 4.84 5.73 -10.91
N ARG A 192 5.66 5.99 -9.88
CA ARG A 192 6.80 6.92 -10.01
C ARG A 192 7.78 6.51 -11.11
N PRO A 193 8.46 7.48 -11.76
CA PRO A 193 9.57 7.19 -12.67
C PRO A 193 10.63 6.35 -11.97
N ARG A 194 11.12 5.31 -12.65
CA ARG A 194 12.18 4.44 -12.17
C ARG A 194 13.40 4.67 -13.05
N GLY A 195 14.51 5.03 -12.41
CA GLY A 195 15.84 5.03 -13.03
C GLY A 195 16.45 3.64 -13.01
#